data_AF-A0A0A9YLG1-F1
#
_entry.id   AF-A0A0A9YLG1-F1
#
_cell.length_a   1.000
_cell.length_b   1.000
_cell.length_c   1.000
_cell.angle_alpha   90.00
_cell.angle_beta   90.00
_cell.angle_gamma   90.00
#
_symmetry.space_group_name_H-M   'P 1'
#
loop_
_entity.id
_entity.type
_entity.pdbx_description
1 polymer ?
#
loop_
_entity_poly.entity_id
_entity_poly.type
_entity_poly.pdbx_seq_one_letter_code
_entity_poly.pdbx_strand_id
1 'polypeptide(L)'
;MSDHEDQPADRRADQERATRDRDTMKNVNKTLKQMRNLLTNFNALSRDTTTGIPRSLFAEVDVWNPDDVGALTVASFFANFDTVTSELTSDQKVRLLRAKTRGMAKQFLIDHCDLADEDEPYEFIKNEMLIWFRKENPQHAAARLYSVKRH
;
A
#
# COMPACT_ATOMS: atom_id res chain seq x y z
N MET A 1 23.66 32.31 61.30
CA MET A 1 22.37 31.69 60.91
C MET A 1 21.81 32.52 59.79
N SER A 2 21.38 32.03 58.64
CA SER A 2 21.41 30.74 57.94
C SER A 2 21.36 31.12 56.46
N ASP A 3 21.75 30.24 55.55
CA ASP A 3 20.82 29.79 54.50
C ASP A 3 21.46 28.68 53.65
N HIS A 4 20.71 27.59 53.57
CA HIS A 4 20.97 26.38 52.78
C HIS A 4 20.81 26.68 51.28
N GLU A 5 21.83 26.35 50.49
CA GLU A 5 21.67 26.12 49.06
C GLU A 5 21.37 24.63 48.83
N ASP A 6 20.12 24.33 48.48
CA ASP A 6 19.67 23.00 48.05
C ASP A 6 19.53 22.96 46.52
N GLN A 7 20.29 22.00 45.94
CA GLN A 7 20.23 21.31 44.64
C GLN A 7 19.37 21.78 43.45
N PRO A 8 19.89 21.68 42.21
CA PRO A 8 19.10 21.54 40.99
C PRO A 8 19.25 20.13 40.37
N ALA A 9 18.74 19.08 41.00
CA ALA A 9 18.74 17.71 40.43
C ALA A 9 17.39 17.31 39.78
N ASP A 10 16.29 17.97 40.15
CA ASP A 10 14.93 17.50 39.85
C ASP A 10 14.47 17.77 38.40
N ARG A 11 14.97 18.84 37.76
CA ARG A 11 14.50 19.25 36.42
C ARG A 11 14.94 18.34 35.28
N ARG A 12 16.03 17.56 35.44
CA ARG A 12 16.53 16.65 34.39
C ARG A 12 15.74 15.35 34.32
N ALA A 13 15.30 14.81 35.47
CA ALA A 13 14.55 13.57 35.53
C ALA A 13 13.14 13.70 34.91
N ASP A 14 12.49 14.84 35.10
CA ASP A 14 11.17 15.12 34.50
C ASP A 14 11.24 15.32 32.99
N GLN A 15 12.33 15.89 32.48
CA GLN A 15 12.53 16.10 31.05
C GLN A 15 12.85 14.78 30.30
N GLU A 16 13.56 13.85 30.93
CA GLU A 16 13.80 12.49 30.42
C GLU A 16 12.55 11.61 30.48
N ARG A 17 11.69 11.77 31.49
CA ARG A 17 10.39 11.07 31.57
C ARG A 17 9.42 11.56 30.49
N ALA A 18 9.32 12.87 30.29
CA ALA A 18 8.44 13.45 29.27
C ALA A 18 8.86 13.09 27.83
N THR A 19 10.16 12.94 27.58
CA THR A 19 10.67 12.51 26.26
C THR A 19 10.44 11.02 26.02
N ARG A 20 10.67 10.16 27.01
CA ARG A 20 10.32 8.72 26.93
C ARG A 20 8.83 8.50 26.67
N ASP A 21 7.96 9.24 27.36
CA ASP A 21 6.51 9.10 27.22
C ASP A 21 6.00 9.58 25.84
N ARG A 22 6.66 10.59 25.26
CA ARG A 22 6.40 11.03 23.89
C ARG A 22 6.82 9.98 22.86
N ASP A 23 7.95 9.33 23.06
CA ASP A 23 8.47 8.32 22.14
C ASP A 23 7.67 7.00 22.23
N THR A 24 7.23 6.60 23.41
CA THR A 24 6.27 5.49 23.58
C THR A 24 4.95 5.82 22.87
N MET A 25 4.40 7.03 23.03
CA MET A 25 3.15 7.43 22.37
C MET A 25 3.28 7.43 20.83
N LYS A 26 4.43 7.87 20.30
CA LYS A 26 4.73 7.80 18.86
C LYS A 26 4.80 6.36 18.37
N ASN A 27 5.47 5.49 19.11
CA ASN A 27 5.58 4.07 18.77
C ASN A 27 4.22 3.38 18.82
N VAL A 28 3.39 3.67 19.81
CA VAL A 28 2.01 3.18 19.91
C VAL A 28 1.18 3.65 18.72
N ASN A 29 1.22 4.94 18.37
CA ASN A 29 0.51 5.45 17.20
C ASN A 29 0.99 4.81 15.88
N LYS A 30 2.30 4.58 15.74
CA LYS A 30 2.86 3.87 14.58
C LYS A 30 2.34 2.44 14.51
N THR A 31 2.36 1.72 15.63
CA THR A 31 1.85 0.35 15.72
C THR A 31 0.34 0.30 15.44
N LEU A 32 -0.44 1.22 15.98
CA LEU A 32 -1.88 1.31 15.72
C LEU A 32 -2.18 1.63 14.26
N LYS A 33 -1.39 2.49 13.61
CA LYS A 33 -1.50 2.75 12.17
C LYS A 33 -1.18 1.49 11.36
N GLN A 34 -0.13 0.76 11.72
CA GLN A 34 0.23 -0.51 11.08
C GLN A 34 -0.86 -1.57 11.28
N MET A 35 -1.40 -1.71 12.49
CA MET A 35 -2.49 -2.64 12.78
C MET A 35 -3.77 -2.24 12.05
N ARG A 36 -4.09 -0.94 11.96
CA ARG A 36 -5.21 -0.45 11.15
C ARG A 36 -5.02 -0.80 9.69
N ASN A 37 -3.84 -0.60 9.12
CA ASN A 37 -3.56 -0.98 7.73
C ASN A 37 -3.69 -2.50 7.51
N LEU A 38 -3.19 -3.32 8.44
CA LEU A 38 -3.35 -4.78 8.40
C LEU A 38 -4.82 -5.19 8.49
N LEU A 39 -5.60 -4.56 9.37
CA LEU A 39 -7.02 -4.83 9.55
C LEU A 39 -7.85 -4.30 8.38
N THR A 40 -7.51 -3.17 7.77
CA THR A 40 -8.12 -2.70 6.53
C THR A 40 -7.85 -3.69 5.40
N ASN A 41 -6.62 -4.21 5.29
CA ASN A 41 -6.27 -5.25 4.31
C ASN A 41 -6.99 -6.59 4.57
N PHE A 42 -7.15 -6.97 5.84
CA PHE A 42 -7.86 -8.20 6.22
C PHE A 42 -9.38 -8.07 6.07
N ASN A 43 -9.97 -6.92 6.45
CA ASN A 43 -11.39 -6.64 6.25
C ASN A 43 -11.72 -6.43 4.77
N ALA A 44 -10.79 -5.91 3.96
CA ALA A 44 -10.85 -5.92 2.51
C ALA A 44 -10.71 -7.33 1.90
N LEU A 45 -10.52 -8.39 2.69
CA LEU A 45 -10.66 -9.79 2.28
C LEU A 45 -11.93 -10.44 2.85
N SER A 46 -12.46 -9.95 3.98
CA SER A 46 -13.52 -10.62 4.75
C SER A 46 -14.92 -9.99 4.73
N ARG A 47 -15.13 -8.78 4.18
CA ARG A 47 -16.48 -8.24 3.95
C ARG A 47 -16.67 -7.91 2.47
N ASP A 48 -17.46 -8.74 1.78
CA ASP A 48 -18.16 -8.36 0.54
C ASP A 48 -17.28 -7.79 -0.59
N THR A 49 -16.10 -8.35 -0.79
CA THR A 49 -15.18 -7.95 -1.89
C THR A 49 -15.76 -8.19 -3.28
N THR A 50 -16.73 -9.10 -3.39
CA THR A 50 -17.40 -9.47 -4.64
C THR A 50 -18.78 -8.83 -4.77
N THR A 51 -19.27 -8.08 -3.77
CA THR A 51 -20.64 -7.57 -3.77
C THR A 51 -20.80 -6.51 -4.86
N GLY A 52 -21.75 -6.78 -5.77
CA GLY A 52 -22.00 -5.99 -6.97
C GLY A 52 -21.05 -6.28 -8.14
N ILE A 53 -20.09 -7.20 -8.01
CA ILE A 53 -19.18 -7.60 -9.10
C ILE A 53 -19.61 -8.97 -9.63
N PRO A 54 -19.99 -9.10 -10.92
CA PRO A 54 -20.32 -10.39 -11.52
C PRO A 54 -19.16 -11.38 -11.39
N ARG A 55 -19.48 -12.62 -10.98
CA ARG A 55 -18.46 -13.68 -10.82
C ARG A 55 -17.71 -14.01 -12.12
N SER A 56 -18.36 -13.84 -13.27
CA SER A 56 -17.74 -14.05 -14.59
C SER A 56 -16.51 -13.15 -14.80
N LEU A 57 -16.54 -11.91 -14.32
CA LEU A 57 -15.41 -10.98 -14.43
C LEU A 57 -14.18 -11.47 -13.66
N PHE A 58 -14.37 -12.24 -12.58
CA PHE A 58 -13.26 -12.89 -11.90
C PHE A 58 -12.68 -14.08 -12.68
N ALA A 59 -13.36 -14.61 -13.69
CA ALA A 59 -12.80 -15.60 -14.59
C ALA A 59 -12.18 -14.94 -15.83
N GLU A 60 -12.77 -13.85 -16.32
CA GLU A 60 -12.34 -13.13 -17.53
C GLU A 60 -11.10 -12.26 -17.30
N VAL A 61 -10.94 -11.67 -16.12
CA VAL A 61 -9.73 -10.90 -15.80
C VAL A 61 -8.65 -11.84 -15.29
N ASP A 62 -7.54 -11.94 -16.01
CA ASP A 62 -6.38 -12.70 -15.57
C ASP A 62 -5.71 -12.07 -14.34
N VAL A 63 -5.09 -12.92 -13.52
CA VAL A 63 -4.25 -12.44 -12.41
C VAL A 63 -2.96 -11.87 -13.01
N TRP A 64 -2.65 -10.61 -12.67
CA TRP A 64 -1.47 -9.92 -13.15
C TRP A 64 -0.40 -9.81 -12.06
N ASN A 65 0.80 -10.24 -12.41
CA ASN A 65 2.01 -10.09 -11.62
C ASN A 65 3.11 -9.46 -12.48
N PRO A 66 3.54 -8.21 -12.21
CA PRO A 66 4.58 -7.55 -13.01
C PRO A 66 5.99 -8.17 -12.84
N ASP A 67 6.16 -9.02 -11.82
CA ASP A 67 7.43 -9.69 -11.52
C ASP A 67 7.63 -10.96 -12.36
N ASP A 68 6.58 -11.49 -13.00
CA ASP A 68 6.66 -12.70 -13.80
C ASP A 68 7.38 -12.44 -15.13
N VAL A 69 8.12 -13.46 -15.61
CA VAL A 69 8.79 -13.40 -16.91
C VAL A 69 7.74 -13.36 -18.02
N GLY A 70 7.80 -12.34 -18.86
CA GLY A 70 6.82 -12.13 -19.95
C GLY A 70 5.50 -11.52 -19.48
N ALA A 71 5.43 -10.99 -18.26
CA ALA A 71 4.26 -10.27 -17.78
C ALA A 71 3.87 -9.10 -18.71
N LEU A 72 2.57 -8.88 -18.86
CA LEU A 72 2.04 -7.71 -19.54
C LEU A 72 2.59 -6.43 -18.92
N THR A 73 2.84 -5.42 -19.75
CA THR A 73 3.14 -4.08 -19.24
C THR A 73 1.96 -3.55 -18.44
N VAL A 74 2.21 -2.66 -17.47
CA VAL A 74 1.14 -2.02 -16.68
C VAL A 74 0.08 -1.35 -17.58
N ALA A 75 0.50 -0.74 -18.70
CA ALA A 75 -0.42 -0.11 -19.64
C ALA A 75 -1.29 -1.15 -20.39
N SER A 76 -0.69 -2.25 -20.84
CA SER A 76 -1.41 -3.34 -21.50
C SER A 76 -2.39 -4.03 -20.55
N PHE A 77 -1.98 -4.24 -19.29
CA PHE A 77 -2.86 -4.79 -18.26
C PHE A 77 -4.08 -3.89 -18.05
N PHE A 78 -3.89 -2.59 -17.83
CA PHE A 78 -5.02 -1.68 -17.61
C PHE A 78 -5.92 -1.54 -18.84
N ALA A 79 -5.37 -1.55 -20.06
CA ALA A 79 -6.21 -1.54 -21.27
C ALA A 79 -7.17 -2.75 -21.34
N ASN A 80 -6.67 -3.95 -21.01
CA ASN A 80 -7.50 -5.15 -20.96
C ASN A 80 -8.50 -5.08 -19.80
N PHE A 81 -8.03 -4.66 -18.62
CA PHE A 81 -8.86 -4.53 -17.43
C PHE A 81 -10.02 -3.55 -17.64
N ASP A 82 -9.75 -2.37 -18.21
CA ASP A 82 -10.76 -1.35 -18.54
C ASP A 82 -11.82 -1.89 -19.51
N THR A 83 -11.38 -2.65 -20.51
CA THR A 83 -12.28 -3.24 -21.52
C THR A 83 -13.25 -4.24 -20.88
N VAL A 84 -12.75 -5.11 -20.01
CA VAL A 84 -13.55 -6.17 -19.36
C VAL A 84 -14.43 -5.59 -18.25
N THR A 85 -14.04 -4.47 -17.65
CA THR A 85 -14.71 -3.90 -16.47
C THR A 85 -15.47 -2.61 -16.75
N SER A 86 -15.78 -2.29 -18.01
CA SER A 86 -16.41 -1.01 -18.42
C SER A 86 -17.66 -0.66 -17.60
N GLU A 87 -18.48 -1.66 -17.29
CA GLU A 87 -19.76 -1.51 -16.59
C GLU A 87 -19.64 -1.44 -15.05
N LEU A 88 -18.43 -1.62 -14.51
CA LEU A 88 -18.20 -1.57 -13.06
C LEU A 88 -18.01 -0.14 -12.57
N THR A 89 -18.49 0.14 -11.36
CA THR A 89 -18.20 1.39 -10.66
C THR A 89 -16.72 1.46 -10.25
N SER A 90 -16.24 2.68 -9.96
CA SER A 90 -14.85 2.90 -9.51
C SER A 90 -14.46 2.00 -8.33
N ASP A 91 -15.28 1.95 -7.27
CA ASP A 91 -15.03 1.09 -6.11
C ASP A 91 -15.03 -0.41 -6.43
N GLN A 92 -15.88 -0.84 -7.35
CA GLN A 92 -15.93 -2.22 -7.82
C GLN A 92 -14.65 -2.58 -8.58
N LYS A 93 -14.18 -1.69 -9.46
CA LYS A 93 -12.90 -1.85 -10.18
C LYS A 93 -11.73 -1.92 -9.21
N VAL A 94 -11.66 -1.06 -8.19
CA VAL A 94 -10.58 -1.09 -7.19
C VAL A 94 -10.57 -2.41 -6.41
N ARG A 95 -11.74 -2.92 -6.00
CA ARG A 95 -11.85 -4.22 -5.31
C ARG A 95 -11.40 -5.38 -6.21
N LEU A 96 -11.84 -5.39 -7.47
CA LEU A 96 -11.42 -6.42 -8.44
C LEU A 96 -9.93 -6.33 -8.75
N LEU A 97 -9.39 -5.12 -8.92
CA LEU A 97 -7.97 -4.85 -9.15
C LEU A 97 -7.13 -5.45 -8.01
N ARG A 98 -7.47 -5.15 -6.76
CA ARG A 98 -6.78 -5.70 -5.57
C ARG A 98 -6.80 -7.24 -5.55
N ALA A 99 -7.91 -7.85 -5.99
CA ALA A 99 -8.04 -9.30 -6.08
C ALA A 99 -7.21 -9.91 -7.23
N LYS A 100 -6.99 -9.14 -8.30
CA LYS A 100 -6.33 -9.57 -9.54
C LYS A 100 -4.86 -9.18 -9.65
N THR A 101 -4.32 -8.42 -8.72
CA THR A 101 -2.88 -8.11 -8.67
C THR A 101 -2.10 -9.02 -7.72
N ARG A 102 -0.84 -9.31 -8.07
CA ARG A 102 0.15 -10.02 -7.23
C ARG A 102 1.51 -9.30 -7.24
N GLY A 103 2.46 -9.83 -6.47
CA GLY A 103 3.83 -9.32 -6.40
C GLY A 103 3.91 -7.83 -6.07
N MET A 104 4.81 -7.13 -6.75
CA MET A 104 5.03 -5.69 -6.61
C MET A 104 3.78 -4.86 -6.87
N ALA A 105 2.89 -5.27 -7.79
CA ALA A 105 1.64 -4.54 -8.02
C ALA A 105 0.71 -4.59 -6.81
N LYS A 106 0.64 -5.75 -6.14
CA LYS A 106 -0.15 -5.86 -4.89
C LYS A 106 0.49 -5.09 -3.75
N GLN A 107 1.82 -5.10 -3.67
CA GLN A 107 2.56 -4.33 -2.67
C GLN A 107 2.31 -2.82 -2.83
N PHE A 108 2.35 -2.32 -4.06
CA PHE A 108 2.00 -0.93 -4.37
C PHE A 108 0.63 -0.53 -3.82
N LEU A 109 -0.41 -1.35 -4.05
CA LEU A 109 -1.78 -1.08 -3.59
C LEU A 109 -1.93 -1.12 -2.06
N ILE A 110 -1.06 -1.87 -1.37
CA ILE A 110 -1.01 -1.93 0.09
C ILE A 110 -0.34 -0.67 0.65
N ASP A 111 0.77 -0.25 0.04
CA ASP A 111 1.57 0.89 0.49
C ASP A 111 0.84 2.22 0.27
N HIS A 112 -0.02 2.28 -0.76
CA HIS A 112 -0.81 3.45 -1.15
C HIS A 112 -2.32 3.20 -0.93
N CYS A 113 -2.66 2.60 0.22
CA CYS A 113 -4.05 2.22 0.52
C CYS A 113 -5.00 3.42 0.71
N ASP A 114 -4.44 4.58 1.03
CA ASP A 114 -5.08 5.89 1.18
C ASP A 114 -5.62 6.46 -0.15
N LEU A 115 -5.10 6.01 -1.30
CA LEU A 115 -5.62 6.41 -2.62
C LEU A 115 -7.05 5.93 -2.89
N ALA A 116 -7.56 5.02 -2.08
CA ALA A 116 -8.93 4.56 -2.16
C ALA A 116 -9.95 5.48 -1.47
N ASP A 117 -9.49 6.54 -0.79
CA ASP A 117 -10.35 7.53 -0.13
C ASP A 117 -10.71 8.72 -1.05
N GLU A 118 -10.21 8.73 -2.30
CA GLU A 118 -10.48 9.75 -3.32
C GLU A 118 -11.88 9.62 -3.95
N ASP A 119 -12.37 10.68 -4.61
CA ASP A 119 -13.69 10.69 -5.28
C ASP A 119 -13.75 9.71 -6.48
N GLU A 120 -12.65 9.57 -7.23
CA GLU A 120 -12.48 8.61 -8.32
C GLU A 120 -11.29 7.68 -8.08
N PRO A 121 -11.41 6.73 -7.13
CA PRO A 121 -10.26 6.00 -6.62
C PRO A 121 -9.60 5.10 -7.67
N TYR A 122 -10.37 4.54 -8.61
CA TYR A 122 -9.82 3.71 -9.69
C TYR A 122 -8.90 4.48 -10.63
N GLU A 123 -9.35 5.61 -11.18
CA GLU A 123 -8.56 6.39 -12.14
C GLU A 123 -7.31 6.97 -11.47
N PHE A 124 -7.42 7.39 -10.20
CA PHE A 124 -6.27 7.85 -9.44
C PHE A 124 -5.22 6.74 -9.26
N ILE A 125 -5.63 5.57 -8.76
CA ILE A 125 -4.76 4.40 -8.58
C ILE A 125 -4.11 3.98 -9.90
N LYS A 126 -4.88 3.92 -10.99
CA LYS A 126 -4.39 3.58 -12.33
C LYS A 126 -3.30 4.54 -12.79
N ASN A 127 -3.53 5.85 -12.67
CA ASN A 127 -2.56 6.86 -13.07
C ASN A 127 -1.27 6.78 -12.24
N GLU A 128 -1.38 6.61 -10.93
CA GLU A 128 -0.22 6.47 -10.05
C GLU A 128 0.57 5.19 -10.35
N MET A 129 -0.09 4.05 -10.57
CA MET A 129 0.58 2.82 -10.99
C MET A 129 1.30 3.00 -12.33
N LEU A 130 0.68 3.66 -13.31
CA LEU A 130 1.31 3.95 -14.60
C LEU A 130 2.57 4.81 -14.42
N ILE A 131 2.55 5.82 -13.54
CA ILE A 131 3.69 6.68 -13.25
C ILE A 131 4.80 5.89 -12.54
N TRP A 132 4.44 5.14 -11.49
CA TRP A 132 5.37 4.39 -10.66
C TRP A 132 6.11 3.33 -11.48
N PHE A 133 5.38 2.48 -12.21
CA PHE A 133 5.98 1.44 -13.06
C PHE A 133 6.74 2.01 -14.28
N ARG A 134 6.46 3.24 -14.72
CA ARG A 134 7.30 3.91 -15.73
C ARG A 134 8.64 4.38 -15.15
N LYS A 135 8.63 4.96 -13.94
CA LYS A 135 9.83 5.49 -13.27
C LYS A 135 10.74 4.40 -12.73
N GLU A 136 10.18 3.31 -12.21
CA GLU A 136 10.95 2.19 -11.63
C GLU A 136 11.41 1.13 -12.66
N ASN A 137 10.84 1.13 -13.87
CA ASN A 137 11.21 0.21 -14.93
C ASN A 137 12.72 0.11 -15.23
N PRO A 138 13.52 1.21 -15.30
CA PRO A 138 14.94 1.09 -15.58
C PRO A 138 15.74 0.43 -14.43
N GLN A 139 15.39 0.70 -13.17
CA GLN A 139 16.09 0.13 -12.01
C GLN A 139 15.72 -1.34 -11.79
N HIS A 140 14.45 -1.70 -11.96
CA HIS A 140 14.00 -3.10 -11.89
C HIS A 140 14.40 -3.93 -13.12
N ALA A 141 14.46 -3.34 -14.32
CA ALA A 141 15.02 -4.02 -15.50
C ALA A 141 16.51 -4.32 -15.32
N ALA A 142 17.29 -3.37 -14.78
CA ALA A 142 18.69 -3.59 -14.45
C ALA A 142 18.87 -4.68 -13.38
N ALA A 143 18.12 -4.64 -12.28
CA ALA A 143 18.17 -5.66 -11.24
C ALA A 143 17.81 -7.07 -11.77
N ARG A 144 16.82 -7.18 -12.67
CA ARG A 144 16.47 -8.44 -13.35
C ARG A 144 17.61 -8.97 -14.23
N LEU A 145 18.28 -8.10 -15.01
CA LEU A 145 19.44 -8.50 -15.83
C LEU A 145 20.62 -8.98 -14.96
N TYR A 146 20.84 -8.40 -13.79
CA TYR A 146 21.90 -8.83 -12.87
C TYR A 146 21.57 -10.15 -12.15
N SER A 147 20.30 -10.41 -11.83
CA SER A 147 19.86 -11.65 -11.19
C SER A 147 19.98 -12.87 -12.13
N VAL A 148 19.70 -12.69 -13.43
CA VAL A 148 19.81 -13.77 -14.43
C VAL A 148 21.26 -14.16 -14.74
N LYS A 149 22.25 -13.30 -14.43
CA LYS A 149 23.67 -13.54 -14.74
C LYS A 149 24.43 -14.35 -13.67
N ARG A 150 23.73 -14.96 -12.70
CA ARG A 150 24.31 -15.79 -11.62
C ARG A 150 23.78 -17.23 -11.57
N HIS A 151 23.37 -17.79 -12.70
CA HIS A 151 23.22 -19.23 -12.87
C HIS A 151 24.00 -19.72 -14.09
#